data_AF-A0A3D4WMA5-F1
#
_entry.id   AF-A0A3D4WMA5-F1
#
_cell.length_a   1.000
_cell.length_b   1.000
_cell.length_c   1.000
_cell.angle_alpha   90.00
_cell.angle_beta   90.00
_cell.angle_gamma   90.00
#
_symmetry.space_group_name_H-M   'P 1'
#
loop_
_entity.id
_entity.type
_entity.pdbx_description
1 polymer ?
#
loop_
_entity_poly.entity_id
_entity_poly.type
_entity_poly.pdbx_seq_one_letter_code
_entity_poly.pdbx_strand_id
1 'polypeptide(L)'
;MGLEVVRRLVQEVWNDRRFELLPELFADPFDHGGRVDTVAGIKQWHADDARIWADTRYQVVREVGGADQVAIQWRATARQVGQWGPVPPSGREISWDGVHFFTL
;
A
#
# COMPACT_ATOMS: atom_id res chain seq x y z
N MET A 1 0.58 11.26 -16.62
CA MET A 1 1.74 10.41 -16.27
C MET A 1 1.73 10.04 -14.79
N GLY A 2 1.89 10.98 -13.86
CA GLY A 2 2.03 10.62 -12.43
C GLY A 2 0.85 9.86 -11.80
N LEU A 3 -0.38 10.32 -12.05
CA LEU A 3 -1.59 9.63 -11.57
C LEU A 3 -1.70 8.19 -12.09
N GLU A 4 -1.23 7.94 -13.31
CA GLU A 4 -1.28 6.60 -13.90
C GLU A 4 -0.30 5.65 -13.22
N VAL A 5 0.91 6.12 -12.89
CA VAL A 5 1.89 5.35 -12.10
C VAL A 5 1.32 4.99 -10.73
N VAL A 6 0.70 5.94 -10.03
CA VAL A 6 0.11 5.67 -8.71
C VAL A 6 -1.09 4.72 -8.80
N ARG A 7 -1.93 4.84 -9.84
CA ARG A 7 -3.03 3.88 -10.06
C ARG A 7 -2.52 2.47 -10.33
N ARG A 8 -1.44 2.32 -11.12
CA ARG A 8 -0.77 1.03 -11.34
C ARG A 8 -0.21 0.48 -10.03
N LEU A 9 0.42 1.30 -9.21
CA LEU A 9 0.91 0.89 -7.89
C LEU A 9 -0.23 0.32 -7.02
N VAL A 10 -1.34 1.05 -6.88
CA VAL A 10 -2.47 0.57 -6.07
C VAL A 10 -3.07 -0.71 -6.63
N GLN A 11 -3.29 -0.78 -7.95
CA GLN A 11 -3.95 -1.93 -8.54
C GLN A 11 -3.03 -3.16 -8.61
N GLU A 12 -1.85 -3.03 -9.21
CA GLU A 12 -1.00 -4.17 -9.49
C GLU A 12 -0.26 -4.64 -8.23
N VAL A 13 0.20 -3.73 -7.38
CA VAL A 13 0.98 -4.08 -6.20
C VAL A 13 0.09 -4.26 -4.97
N TRP A 14 -0.68 -3.24 -4.58
CA TRP A 14 -1.43 -3.32 -3.31
C TRP A 14 -2.59 -4.30 -3.38
N ASN A 15 -3.29 -4.36 -4.52
CA ASN A 15 -4.45 -5.23 -4.71
C ASN A 15 -4.08 -6.60 -5.30
N ASP A 16 -3.30 -6.63 -6.38
CA ASP A 16 -3.02 -7.86 -7.12
C ASP A 16 -1.73 -8.56 -6.66
N ARG A 17 -1.01 -7.97 -5.68
CA ARG A 17 0.18 -8.53 -5.03
C ARG A 17 1.33 -8.84 -5.98
N ARG A 18 1.43 -8.09 -7.09
CA ARG A 18 2.50 -8.20 -8.10
C ARG A 18 3.79 -7.53 -7.62
N PHE A 19 4.40 -8.09 -6.58
CA PHE A 19 5.60 -7.53 -5.94
C PHE A 19 6.84 -7.54 -6.85
N GLU A 20 6.80 -8.26 -7.97
CA GLU A 20 7.82 -8.20 -9.03
C GLU A 20 7.91 -6.82 -9.69
N LEU A 21 6.87 -5.98 -9.56
CA LEU A 21 6.84 -4.62 -10.12
C LEU A 21 7.43 -3.56 -9.20
N LEU A 22 7.76 -3.90 -7.94
CA LEU A 22 8.31 -2.95 -6.99
C LEU A 22 9.60 -2.26 -7.49
N PRO A 23 10.57 -2.95 -8.14
CA PRO A 23 11.76 -2.29 -8.71
C PRO A 23 11.46 -1.33 -9.87
N GLU A 24 10.31 -1.46 -10.54
CA GLU A 24 9.87 -0.55 -11.60
C GLU A 24 9.18 0.69 -11.02
N LEU A 25 8.42 0.51 -9.93
CA LEU A 25 7.51 1.53 -9.39
C LEU A 25 8.09 2.34 -8.23
N PHE A 26 9.19 1.90 -7.63
CA PHE A 26 9.87 2.60 -6.55
C PHE A 26 11.32 2.89 -6.90
N ALA A 27 11.80 4.08 -6.49
CA ALA A 27 13.22 4.31 -6.34
C ALA A 27 13.80 3.41 -5.24
N ASP A 28 15.09 3.09 -5.31
CA ASP A 28 15.78 2.31 -4.29
C ASP A 28 17.13 2.97 -3.94
N PRO A 29 17.27 3.62 -2.78
CA PRO A 29 16.28 3.79 -1.71
C PRO A 29 15.26 4.92 -1.99
N PHE A 30 14.23 5.04 -1.13
CA PHE A 30 13.24 6.12 -1.19
C PHE A 30 12.85 6.63 0.22
N ASP A 31 12.22 7.82 0.29
CA ASP A 31 11.62 8.31 1.55
C ASP A 31 10.21 7.75 1.73
N HIS A 32 9.98 7.16 2.90
CA HIS A 32 8.71 6.59 3.33
C HIS A 32 8.28 7.25 4.65
N GLY A 33 7.73 8.46 4.54
CA GLY A 33 7.21 9.20 5.70
C GLY A 33 8.31 9.76 6.60
N GLY A 34 9.39 10.30 6.00
CA GLY A 34 10.53 10.85 6.71
C GLY A 34 11.56 9.82 7.17
N ARG A 35 11.49 8.60 6.62
CA ARG A 35 12.43 7.50 6.88
C ARG A 35 12.86 6.89 5.57
N VAL A 36 14.12 6.46 5.49
CA VAL A 36 14.63 5.74 4.32
C VAL A 36 14.08 4.31 4.32
N ASP A 37 13.53 3.89 3.19
CA ASP A 37 13.09 2.52 2.91
C ASP A 37 13.69 2.02 1.59
N THR A 38 13.54 0.74 1.31
CA THR A 38 14.08 0.06 0.13
C THR A 38 13.02 -0.80 -0.55
N VAL A 39 13.24 -1.16 -1.80
CA VAL A 39 12.35 -2.10 -2.53
C VAL A 39 12.24 -3.44 -1.78
N ALA A 40 13.34 -3.92 -1.19
CA ALA A 40 13.33 -5.13 -0.36
C ALA A 40 12.52 -4.94 0.93
N GLY A 41 12.65 -3.77 1.57
CA GLY A 41 11.93 -3.40 2.78
C GLY A 41 10.42 -3.38 2.59
N ILE A 42 9.91 -2.66 1.60
CA ILE A 42 8.47 -2.59 1.32
C ILE A 42 7.88 -3.95 0.89
N LYS A 43 8.66 -4.77 0.17
CA LYS A 43 8.27 -6.14 -0.16
C LYS A 43 8.10 -7.01 1.10
N GLN A 44 9.05 -6.91 2.03
CA GLN A 44 8.98 -7.63 3.30
C GLN A 44 7.79 -7.15 4.13
N TRP A 45 7.55 -5.83 4.18
CA TRP A 45 6.39 -5.25 4.86
C TRP A 45 5.06 -5.82 4.33
N HIS A 46 4.87 -5.89 3.01
CA HIS A 46 3.67 -6.51 2.42
C HIS A 46 3.52 -8.01 2.76
N ALA A 47 4.63 -8.72 2.92
CA ALA A 47 4.61 -10.13 3.30
C ALA A 47 4.22 -10.32 4.78
N ASP A 48 4.69 -9.44 5.66
CA ASP A 48 4.36 -9.46 7.08
C ASP A 48 2.93 -8.99 7.33
N ASP A 49 2.50 -7.92 6.65
CA ASP A 49 1.13 -7.39 6.72
C ASP A 49 0.09 -8.45 6.35
N ALA A 50 0.38 -9.26 5.32
CA ALA A 50 -0.49 -10.34 4.86
C ALA A 50 -0.63 -11.52 5.83
N ARG A 51 0.24 -11.62 6.83
CA ARG A 51 0.05 -12.58 7.94
C ARG A 51 -1.03 -12.13 8.91
N ILE A 52 -1.32 -10.83 8.93
CA ILE A 52 -2.30 -10.21 9.82
C ILE A 52 -3.63 -10.01 9.07
N TRP A 53 -3.55 -9.46 7.87
CA TRP A 53 -4.71 -9.05 7.06
C TRP A 53 -4.77 -9.87 5.77
N ALA A 54 -5.77 -10.74 5.70
CA ALA A 54 -6.08 -11.48 4.48
C ALA A 54 -7.03 -10.68 3.59
N ASP A 55 -6.93 -10.92 2.29
CA ASP A 55 -7.86 -10.39 1.28
C ASP A 55 -7.94 -8.85 1.29
N THR A 56 -6.85 -8.17 1.63
CA THR A 56 -6.78 -6.70 1.66
C THR A 56 -7.09 -6.14 0.27
N ARG A 57 -8.08 -5.25 0.19
CA ARG A 57 -8.47 -4.56 -1.04
C ARG A 57 -8.57 -3.06 -0.80
N TYR A 58 -7.86 -2.30 -1.61
CA TYR A 58 -7.86 -0.83 -1.63
C TYR A 58 -8.75 -0.30 -2.74
N GLN A 59 -9.53 0.72 -2.41
CA GLN A 59 -10.30 1.55 -3.33
C GLN A 59 -9.80 2.99 -3.24
N VAL A 60 -9.35 3.56 -4.35
CA VAL A 60 -9.06 4.99 -4.45
C VAL A 60 -10.38 5.76 -4.49
N VAL A 61 -10.56 6.68 -3.54
CA VAL A 61 -11.77 7.50 -3.37
C VAL A 61 -11.58 8.88 -3.99
N ARG A 62 -10.40 9.46 -3.83
CA ARG A 62 -10.01 10.73 -4.45
C ARG A 62 -8.56 10.68 -4.87
N GLU A 63 -8.24 11.45 -5.89
CA GLU A 63 -6.87 11.63 -6.35
C GLU A 63 -6.69 13.07 -6.83
N VAL A 64 -5.49 13.61 -6.59
CA VAL A 64 -5.07 14.93 -7.05
C VAL A 64 -3.58 14.88 -7.33
N GLY A 65 -3.13 15.46 -8.44
CA GLY A 65 -1.71 15.45 -8.74
C GLY A 65 -1.37 15.75 -10.19
N GLY A 66 -0.07 15.90 -10.43
CA GLY A 66 0.51 16.24 -11.73
C GLY A 66 1.61 15.28 -12.14
N ALA A 67 2.70 15.83 -12.68
CA ALA A 67 3.86 15.04 -13.12
C ALA A 67 4.72 14.56 -11.95
N ASP A 68 4.93 15.41 -10.93
CA ASP A 68 5.97 15.17 -9.91
C ASP A 68 5.40 14.80 -8.54
N GLN A 69 4.13 15.12 -8.29
CA GLN A 69 3.46 14.85 -7.02
C GLN A 69 2.03 14.40 -7.22
N VAL A 70 1.63 13.39 -6.45
CA VAL A 70 0.29 12.83 -6.44
C VAL A 70 -0.14 12.55 -5.00
N ALA A 71 -1.37 12.90 -4.67
CA ALA A 71 -2.02 12.48 -3.45
C ALA A 71 -3.26 11.64 -3.78
N ILE A 72 -3.45 10.55 -3.04
CA ILE A 72 -4.66 9.72 -3.11
C ILE A 72 -5.29 9.60 -1.74
N GLN A 73 -6.61 9.71 -1.67
CA GLN A 73 -7.42 9.22 -0.56
C GLN A 73 -7.95 7.84 -0.93
N TRP A 74 -7.88 6.89 -0.01
CA TRP A 74 -8.34 5.53 -0.24
C TRP A 74 -9.10 4.98 0.97
N ARG A 75 -9.88 3.93 0.71
CA ARG A 75 -10.48 3.05 1.73
C ARG A 75 -10.02 1.62 1.46
N ALA A 76 -9.79 0.86 2.51
CA ALA A 76 -9.45 -0.54 2.43
C ALA A 76 -10.38 -1.40 3.28
N THR A 77 -10.51 -2.66 2.86
CA THR A 77 -11.15 -3.74 3.63
C THR A 77 -10.20 -4.92 3.72
N ALA A 78 -10.19 -5.63 4.84
CA ALA A 78 -9.47 -6.90 4.98
C ALA A 78 -10.06 -7.75 6.09
N ARG A 79 -9.76 -9.05 6.07
CA ARG A 79 -10.10 -9.97 7.17
C ARG A 79 -8.92 -10.15 8.11
N GLN A 80 -9.15 -9.99 9.41
CA GLN A 80 -8.11 -10.23 10.42
C GLN A 80 -7.87 -11.74 10.63
N VAL A 81 -6.78 -12.26 10.08
CA VAL A 81 -6.37 -13.68 10.23
C VAL A 81 -5.19 -13.85 11.18
N GLY A 82 -4.49 -12.77 11.52
CA GLY A 82 -3.35 -12.78 12.44
C GLY A 82 -3.51 -11.85 13.64
N GLN A 83 -2.55 -11.96 14.55
CA GLN A 83 -2.44 -11.10 15.73
C GLN A 83 -2.16 -9.67 15.30
N TRP A 84 -2.90 -8.71 15.85
CA TRP A 84 -2.63 -7.29 15.66
C TRP A 84 -2.42 -6.59 17.01
N GLY A 85 -1.15 -6.34 17.37
CA GLY A 85 -0.80 -5.79 18.67
C GLY A 85 -1.37 -6.67 19.81
N PRO A 86 -2.22 -6.13 20.71
CA PRO A 86 -2.86 -6.92 21.77
C PRO A 86 -4.12 -7.68 21.29
N VAL A 87 -4.57 -7.50 20.04
CA VAL A 87 -5.84 -8.05 19.52
C VAL A 87 -5.60 -9.42 18.86
N PRO A 88 -6.20 -10.51 19.39
CA PRO A 88 -6.15 -11.84 18.76
C PRO A 88 -6.77 -11.88 17.35
N PRO A 89 -6.43 -12.87 16.51
CA PRO A 89 -7.11 -13.11 15.24
C PRO A 89 -8.61 -13.25 15.45
N SER A 90 -9.39 -12.29 14.96
CA SER A 90 -10.83 -12.27 15.18
C SER A 90 -11.64 -12.91 14.05
N GLY A 91 -11.03 -13.10 12.87
CA GLY A 91 -11.72 -13.57 11.66
C GLY A 91 -12.73 -12.55 11.09
N ARG A 92 -12.85 -11.37 11.68
CA ARG A 92 -13.79 -10.33 11.25
C ARG A 92 -13.21 -9.53 10.08
N GLU A 93 -14.11 -9.03 9.25
CA GLU A 93 -13.77 -7.98 8.29
C GLU A 93 -13.61 -6.64 9.02
N ILE A 94 -12.55 -5.92 8.68
CA ILE A 94 -12.31 -4.56 9.12
C ILE A 94 -12.26 -3.65 7.90
N SER A 95 -12.51 -2.36 8.14
CA SER A 95 -12.27 -1.32 7.15
C SER A 95 -11.47 -0.18 7.77
N TRP A 96 -10.63 0.44 6.96
CA TRP A 96 -9.88 1.63 7.33
C TRP A 96 -9.70 2.54 6.12
N ASP A 97 -9.37 3.79 6.37
CA ASP A 97 -9.12 4.78 5.33
C ASP A 97 -7.79 5.48 5.57
N GLY A 98 -7.29 6.12 4.53
CA GLY A 98 -6.03 6.83 4.59
C GLY A 98 -5.79 7.73 3.39
N VAL A 99 -4.69 8.46 3.49
CA VAL A 99 -4.17 9.32 2.42
C VAL A 99 -2.69 9.01 2.24
N HIS A 100 -2.27 8.86 1.00
CA HIS A 100 -0.85 8.80 0.64
C HIS A 100 -0.48 9.98 -0.24
N PHE A 101 0.67 10.57 0.04
CA PHE A 101 1.34 11.57 -0.80
C PHE A 101 2.57 10.90 -1.42
N PHE A 102 2.71 11.03 -2.73
CA PHE A 102 3.80 10.47 -3.52
C PHE A 102 4.57 11.60 -4.20
N THR A 103 5.89 11.47 -4.20
CA THR A 103 6.79 12.17 -5.12
C THR A 103 7.23 11.16 -6.18
N LEU A 104 7.26 11.59 -7.44
CA LEU A 104 7.53 10.76 -8.61
C LEU A 104 8.92 11.01 -9.20
#